data_AF-A0A1W2DIV8-F1
#
_entry.id   AF-A0A1W2DIV8-F1
#
_cell.length_a   1.000
_cell.length_b   1.000
_cell.length_c   1.000
_cell.angle_alpha   90.00
_cell.angle_beta   90.00
_cell.angle_gamma   90.00
#
_symmetry.space_group_name_H-M   'P 1'
#
loop_
_entity.id
_entity.type
_entity.pdbx_description
1 polymer ?
#
loop_
_entity_poly.entity_id
_entity_poly.type
_entity_poly.pdbx_seq_one_letter_code
_entity_poly.pdbx_strand_id
1 'polypeptide(L)'
;MTEETIAVVPLKPKRKSKKKPARRDDELWKGILADVFDDFLRFFFPDADDVFNLKRKFVFLDKEFNRLFPPEVNTAGVRFVDKLVKVHLKGGGSNFILVHVEIQGSKGHEELRINIMSPLRRSPF
;
A
#
# COMPACT_ATOMS: atom_id res chain seq x y z
N MET A 1 0.06 -56.54 -38.26
CA MET A 1 -0.88 -56.00 -37.26
C MET A 1 -0.38 -56.44 -35.89
N THR A 2 0.35 -55.57 -35.21
CA THR A 2 0.73 -55.69 -33.79
C THR A 2 0.54 -54.31 -33.20
N GLU A 3 -0.36 -54.20 -32.24
CA GLU A 3 -0.77 -52.94 -31.62
C GLU A 3 0.30 -52.46 -30.63
N GLU A 4 0.81 -51.25 -30.84
CA GLU A 4 1.71 -50.60 -29.89
C GLU A 4 0.90 -50.08 -28.70
N THR A 5 1.12 -50.67 -27.52
CA THR A 5 0.53 -50.21 -26.27
C THR A 5 1.29 -48.99 -25.75
N ILE A 6 0.64 -47.82 -25.77
CA ILE A 6 1.19 -46.56 -25.26
C ILE A 6 1.10 -46.54 -23.73
N ALA A 7 2.24 -46.51 -23.05
CA ALA A 7 2.30 -46.38 -21.60
C ALA A 7 1.93 -44.94 -21.16
N VAL A 8 0.77 -44.77 -20.53
CA VAL A 8 0.34 -43.50 -19.94
C VAL A 8 1.04 -43.30 -18.60
N VAL A 9 2.03 -42.41 -18.54
CA VAL A 9 2.72 -42.03 -17.30
C VAL A 9 1.81 -41.12 -16.47
N PRO A 10 1.50 -41.45 -15.20
CA PRO A 10 0.63 -40.61 -14.39
C PRO A 10 1.34 -39.30 -14.01
N LEU A 11 0.75 -38.17 -14.40
CA LEU A 11 1.22 -36.83 -14.04
C LEU A 11 1.15 -36.65 -12.51
N LYS A 12 2.30 -36.46 -11.85
CA LYS A 12 2.35 -36.14 -10.42
C LYS A 12 1.57 -34.84 -10.13
N PRO A 13 0.77 -34.78 -9.06
CA PRO A 13 0.00 -33.58 -8.73
C PRO A 13 0.94 -32.42 -8.42
N LYS A 14 0.78 -31.29 -9.13
CA LYS A 14 1.52 -30.06 -8.85
C LYS A 14 1.19 -29.58 -7.44
N ARG A 15 2.20 -29.57 -6.56
CA ARG A 15 2.13 -28.96 -5.22
C ARG A 15 1.64 -27.50 -5.35
N LYS A 16 0.43 -27.22 -4.88
CA LYS A 16 -0.08 -25.84 -4.76
C LYS A 16 0.83 -25.09 -3.78
N SER A 17 1.54 -24.07 -4.26
CA SER A 17 2.26 -23.15 -3.38
C SER A 17 1.28 -22.50 -2.42
N LYS A 18 1.53 -22.60 -1.10
CA LYS A 18 0.72 -21.94 -0.08
C LYS A 18 0.68 -20.44 -0.39
N LYS A 19 -0.47 -19.90 -0.82
CA LYS A 19 -0.68 -18.44 -0.93
C LYS A 19 -0.55 -17.87 0.48
N LYS A 20 0.41 -16.95 0.68
CA LYS A 20 0.46 -16.16 1.91
C LYS A 20 -0.85 -15.35 2.02
N PRO A 21 -1.48 -15.27 3.20
CA PRO A 21 -2.68 -14.48 3.36
C PRO A 21 -2.33 -12.99 3.24
N ALA A 22 -2.74 -12.35 2.15
CA ALA A 22 -2.42 -10.96 1.84
C ALA A 22 -2.81 -9.97 2.96
N ARG A 23 -3.93 -10.23 3.65
CA ARG A 23 -4.51 -9.29 4.63
C ARG A 23 -3.64 -8.98 5.85
N ARG A 24 -2.84 -9.93 6.34
CA ARG A 24 -2.05 -9.72 7.57
C ARG A 24 -0.87 -8.79 7.32
N ASP A 25 -0.28 -8.87 6.13
CA ASP A 25 0.89 -8.05 5.78
C ASP A 25 0.45 -6.59 5.54
N ASP A 26 -0.72 -6.37 4.94
CA ASP A 26 -1.26 -5.02 4.69
C ASP A 26 -1.53 -4.26 5.99
N GLU A 27 -2.10 -4.92 7.01
CA GLU A 27 -2.33 -4.32 8.33
C GLU A 27 -1.02 -3.93 9.03
N LEU A 28 0.03 -4.77 8.89
CA LEU A 28 1.36 -4.46 9.42
C LEU A 28 1.96 -3.23 8.73
N TRP A 29 1.87 -3.16 7.40
CA TRP A 29 2.34 -2.00 6.64
C TRP A 29 1.59 -0.72 7.03
N LYS A 30 0.26 -0.79 7.19
CA LYS A 30 -0.52 0.36 7.67
C LYS A 30 -0.12 0.79 9.08
N GLY A 31 0.17 -0.17 9.96
CA GLY A 31 0.67 0.10 11.31
C GLY A 31 2.00 0.84 11.28
N ILE A 32 3.00 0.28 10.58
CA ILE A 32 4.33 0.89 10.43
C ILE A 32 4.19 2.31 9.87
N LEU A 33 3.40 2.50 8.81
CA LEU A 33 3.19 3.82 8.23
C LEU A 33 2.53 4.82 9.20
N ALA A 34 1.70 4.37 10.16
CA ALA A 34 1.19 5.25 11.22
C ALA A 34 2.29 5.66 12.19
N ASP A 35 3.13 4.69 12.58
CA ASP A 35 4.16 4.88 13.61
C ASP A 35 5.27 5.82 13.14
N VAL A 36 5.61 5.80 11.85
CA VAL A 36 6.68 6.65 11.27
C VAL A 36 6.15 7.83 10.45
N PHE A 37 4.88 8.21 10.61
CA PHE A 37 4.23 9.13 9.66
C PHE A 37 4.83 10.55 9.67
N ASP A 38 5.34 11.03 10.81
CA ASP A 38 6.01 12.32 10.91
C ASP A 38 7.35 12.33 10.15
N ASP A 39 8.16 11.29 10.32
CA ASP A 39 9.39 11.10 9.55
C ASP A 39 9.11 10.88 8.06
N PHE A 40 8.02 10.18 7.74
CA PHE A 40 7.54 10.04 6.37
C PHE A 40 7.22 11.41 5.75
N LEU A 41 6.54 12.30 6.46
CA LEU A 41 6.29 13.66 5.96
C LEU A 41 7.59 14.44 5.76
N ARG A 42 8.54 14.37 6.69
CA ARG A 42 9.86 15.02 6.55
C ARG A 42 10.67 14.50 5.38
N PHE A 43 10.55 13.21 5.08
CA PHE A 43 11.24 12.59 3.96
C PHE A 43 10.74 13.13 2.60
N PHE A 44 9.42 13.32 2.45
CA PHE A 44 8.81 13.76 1.18
C PHE A 44 8.63 15.27 1.05
N PHE A 45 8.52 16.01 2.16
CA PHE A 45 8.34 17.45 2.20
C PHE A 45 9.53 18.07 2.97
N PRO A 46 10.50 18.69 2.29
CA PRO A 46 11.67 19.29 2.94
C PRO A 46 11.30 20.36 3.98
N ASP A 47 10.15 21.02 3.81
CA ASP A 47 9.56 22.03 4.67
C ASP A 47 8.47 21.46 5.60
N ALA A 48 8.42 20.14 5.82
CA ALA A 48 7.38 19.48 6.59
C ALA A 48 7.18 20.10 7.98
N ASP A 49 8.27 20.37 8.69
CA ASP A 49 8.21 20.96 10.01
C ASP A 49 7.63 22.38 9.97
N ASP A 50 7.77 23.15 8.88
CA ASP A 50 7.22 24.51 8.77
C ASP A 50 5.75 24.51 8.33
N VAL A 51 5.34 23.51 7.56
CA VAL A 51 3.98 23.39 7.02
C VAL A 51 3.04 22.68 8.01
N PHE A 52 3.47 21.54 8.56
CA PHE A 52 2.62 20.65 9.35
C PHE A 52 2.81 20.86 10.85
N ASN A 53 1.71 20.79 11.59
CA ASN A 53 1.73 20.74 13.05
C ASN A 53 1.92 19.29 13.50
N LEU A 54 3.16 18.80 13.43
CA LEU A 54 3.55 17.44 13.82
C LEU A 54 3.39 17.15 15.33
N LYS A 55 3.20 18.19 16.15
CA LYS A 55 2.87 18.03 17.58
C LYS A 55 1.44 17.53 17.81
N ARG A 56 0.56 17.68 16.82
CA ARG A 56 -0.81 17.14 16.88
C ARG A 56 -0.84 15.74 16.29
N LYS A 57 -1.61 14.86 16.94
CA LYS A 57 -1.87 13.52 16.42
C LYS A 57 -2.53 13.60 15.05
N PHE A 58 -2.08 12.76 14.13
CA PHE A 58 -2.74 12.55 12.85
C PHE A 58 -4.05 11.80 13.03
N VAL A 59 -5.02 12.08 12.16
CA VAL A 59 -6.27 11.32 12.11
C VAL A 59 -6.26 10.45 10.87
N PHE A 60 -6.16 9.13 11.08
CA PHE A 60 -6.19 8.13 10.01
C PHE A 60 -7.63 7.73 9.72
N LEU A 61 -8.02 7.79 8.44
CA LEU A 61 -9.38 7.60 7.97
C LEU A 61 -9.54 6.30 7.18
N ASP A 62 -8.88 5.23 7.64
CA ASP A 62 -8.88 3.92 6.98
C ASP A 62 -10.30 3.35 6.80
N LYS A 63 -11.17 3.51 7.80
CA LYS A 63 -12.53 2.95 7.77
C LYS A 63 -13.40 3.69 6.76
N GLU A 64 -13.38 5.01 6.80
CA GLU A 64 -14.14 5.88 5.90
C GLU A 64 -13.64 5.72 4.47
N PHE A 65 -12.33 5.68 4.28
CA PHE A 65 -11.71 5.48 2.98
C PHE A 65 -12.10 4.12 2.39
N ASN A 66 -11.93 3.02 3.12
CA ASN A 66 -12.29 1.69 2.64
C ASN A 66 -13.79 1.54 2.35
N ARG A 67 -14.65 2.31 3.02
CA ARG A 67 -16.10 2.32 2.73
C ARG A 67 -16.42 3.01 1.41
N LEU A 68 -15.69 4.07 1.07
CA LEU A 68 -15.89 4.84 -0.17
C LEU A 68 -15.15 4.24 -1.36
N PHE A 69 -13.95 3.70 -1.10
CA PHE A 69 -13.04 3.07 -2.05
C PHE A 69 -12.69 1.67 -1.54
N PRO A 70 -13.56 0.68 -1.78
CA PRO A 70 -13.28 -0.69 -1.38
C PRO A 70 -11.97 -1.18 -2.02
N PRO A 71 -11.09 -1.86 -1.27
CA PRO A 71 -9.83 -2.33 -1.81
C PRO A 71 -10.07 -3.32 -2.95
N GLU A 72 -9.34 -3.16 -4.05
CA GLU A 72 -9.41 -4.07 -5.19
C GLU A 72 -8.88 -5.46 -4.82
N VAL A 73 -9.36 -6.48 -5.55
CA VAL A 73 -8.83 -7.83 -5.39
C VAL A 73 -7.44 -7.86 -6.02
N ASN A 74 -6.42 -7.85 -5.16
CA ASN A 74 -5.01 -7.90 -5.56
C ASN A 74 -4.74 -8.98 -6.62
N THR A 75 -4.21 -8.57 -7.77
CA THR A 75 -3.71 -9.49 -8.80
C THR A 75 -2.48 -10.22 -8.25
N ALA A 76 -2.26 -11.47 -8.68
CA ALA A 76 -1.17 -12.29 -8.16
C ALA A 76 0.19 -11.60 -8.31
N GLY A 77 0.79 -11.17 -7.19
CA GLY A 77 2.12 -10.57 -7.14
C GLY A 77 2.15 -9.05 -6.89
N VAL A 78 1.01 -8.36 -6.94
CA VAL A 78 0.91 -6.92 -6.62
C VAL A 78 0.09 -6.74 -5.36
N ARG A 79 0.55 -5.87 -4.45
CA ARG A 79 -0.16 -5.49 -3.21
C ARG A 79 -0.26 -3.98 -3.15
N PHE A 80 -1.37 -3.48 -2.60
CA PHE A 80 -1.62 -2.05 -2.42
C PHE A 80 -1.83 -1.73 -0.94
N VAL A 81 -1.19 -0.66 -0.46
CA VAL A 81 -1.41 -0.11 0.87
C VAL A 81 -1.85 1.34 0.72
N ASP A 82 -3.16 1.53 0.84
CA ASP A 82 -3.78 2.85 0.85
C ASP A 82 -3.96 3.38 2.26
N LYS A 83 -3.59 4.64 2.47
CA LYS A 83 -3.82 5.34 3.73
C LYS A 83 -4.21 6.79 3.51
N LEU A 84 -5.42 7.15 3.92
CA LEU A 84 -5.90 8.54 3.94
C LEU A 84 -5.68 9.13 5.33
N VAL A 85 -4.93 10.22 5.40
CA VAL A 85 -4.53 10.86 6.65
C VAL A 85 -4.96 12.32 6.66
N LYS A 86 -5.70 12.73 7.68
CA LYS A 86 -5.94 14.15 7.94
C LYS A 86 -4.80 14.73 8.76
N VAL A 87 -4.16 15.74 8.22
CA VAL A 87 -3.02 16.46 8.80
C VAL A 87 -3.43 17.86 9.24
N HIS A 88 -2.77 18.37 10.28
CA HIS A 88 -2.98 19.73 10.77
C HIS A 88 -1.86 20.65 10.26
N LEU A 89 -2.21 21.85 9.80
CA LEU A 89 -1.22 22.83 9.34
C LEU A 89 -0.84 23.79 10.47
N LYS A 90 0.41 24.28 10.46
CA LYS A 90 0.86 25.29 11.45
C LYS A 90 0.12 26.62 11.30
N GLY A 91 -0.25 27.00 10.08
CA GLY A 91 -1.06 28.20 9.80
C GLY A 91 -2.55 28.08 10.17
N GLY A 92 -2.96 26.95 10.78
CA GLY A 92 -4.35 26.65 11.09
C GLY A 92 -5.04 25.83 10.00
N GLY A 93 -6.20 25.26 10.33
CA GLY A 93 -6.92 24.36 9.45
C GLY A 93 -6.34 22.94 9.38
N SER A 94 -6.81 22.18 8.40
CA SER A 94 -6.39 20.80 8.16
C SER A 94 -6.42 20.47 6.68
N ASN A 95 -5.54 19.55 6.27
CA ASN A 95 -5.56 18.98 4.93
C ASN A 95 -5.64 17.46 4.99
N PHE A 96 -5.79 16.82 3.83
CA PHE A 96 -5.74 15.37 3.70
C PHE A 96 -4.51 14.98 2.88
N ILE A 97 -3.89 13.86 3.21
CA ILE A 97 -2.82 13.26 2.43
C ILE A 97 -3.23 11.82 2.17
N LEU A 98 -3.31 11.45 0.89
CA LEU A 98 -3.47 10.08 0.48
C LEU A 98 -2.08 9.51 0.17
N VAL A 99 -1.70 8.46 0.89
CA VAL A 99 -0.51 7.66 0.61
C VAL A 99 -0.96 6.37 -0.04
N HIS A 100 -0.51 6.15 -1.27
CA HIS A 100 -0.74 4.92 -2.02
C HIS A 100 0.61 4.23 -2.22
N VAL A 101 0.79 3.06 -1.59
CA VAL A 101 2.00 2.24 -1.74
C VAL A 101 1.66 1.02 -2.59
N GLU A 102 2.38 0.84 -3.69
CA GLU A 102 2.35 -0.36 -4.50
C GLU A 102 3.57 -1.21 -4.16
N ILE A 103 3.35 -2.47 -3.82
CA ILE A 103 4.38 -3.45 -3.50
C ILE A 103 4.28 -4.57 -4.53
N GLN A 104 5.24 -4.62 -5.45
CA GLN A 104 5.32 -5.68 -6.45
C GLN A 104 6.35 -6.73 -6.00
N GLY A 105 5.87 -7.95 -5.74
CA GLY A 105 6.70 -9.09 -5.38
C GLY A 105 6.93 -10.01 -6.59
N SER A 106 8.13 -10.00 -7.13
CA SER A 106 8.61 -11.05 -8.04
C SER A 106 9.71 -11.86 -7.33
N LYS A 107 9.92 -13.13 -7.72
CA LYS A 107 10.80 -14.09 -7.01
C LYS A 107 12.15 -13.47 -6.60
N GLY A 108 12.27 -13.05 -5.34
CA GLY A 108 13.49 -12.49 -4.75
C GLY A 108 13.68 -10.97 -4.89
N HIS A 109 12.76 -10.24 -5.52
CA HIS A 109 12.83 -8.79 -5.71
C HIS A 109 11.49 -8.15 -5.36
N GLU A 110 11.49 -7.26 -4.36
CA GLU A 110 10.34 -6.45 -4.00
C GLU A 110 10.58 -5.02 -4.49
N GLU A 111 9.77 -4.56 -5.45
CA GLU A 111 9.78 -3.17 -5.91
C GLU A 111 8.70 -2.39 -5.16
N LEU A 112 9.08 -1.23 -4.62
CA LEU A 112 8.19 -0.32 -3.89
C LEU A 112 7.97 0.94 -4.72
N ARG A 113 6.69 1.29 -4.97
CA ARG A 113 6.30 2.56 -5.56
C ARG A 113 5.40 3.29 -4.58
N ILE A 114 5.70 4.55 -4.29
CA ILE A 114 4.94 5.37 -3.35
C ILE A 114 4.43 6.60 -4.08
N ASN A 115 3.12 6.75 -4.13
CA ASN A 115 2.44 7.93 -4.65
C ASN A 115 1.81 8.69 -3.49
N ILE A 116 2.14 9.98 -3.39
CA ILE A 116 1.57 10.88 -2.38
C ILE A 116 0.72 11.92 -3.08
N MET A 117 -0.59 11.87 -2.82
CA MET A 117 -1.53 12.86 -3.29
C MET A 117 -1.92 13.76 -2.13
N SER A 118 -1.46 15.00 -2.19
CA SER A 118 -1.94 16.09 -1.33
C SER A 118 -2.83 17.03 -2.16
N PRO A 119 -4.03 17.39 -1.68
CA PRO A 119 -4.83 18.49 -2.24
C PRO A 119 -4.12 19.85 -2.19
N LEU A 120 -2.93 19.93 -1.55
CA LEU A 120 -2.13 21.14 -1.40
C LEU A 120 -1.45 21.63 -2.69
N ARG A 121 -1.50 20.91 -3.81
CA ARG A 121 -1.18 21.52 -5.12
C ARG A 121 -2.38 22.29 -5.65
N ARG A 122 -2.74 23.40 -5.00
CA ARG A 122 -3.20 24.54 -5.79
C ARG A 122 -1.94 25.10 -6.45
N SER A 123 -1.80 24.83 -7.75
CA SER A 123 -0.92 25.62 -8.62
C SER A 123 -1.20 27.10 -8.35
N PRO A 124 -0.18 27.94 -8.08
CA PRO A 124 -0.35 29.38 -8.09
C PRO A 124 -0.17 29.91 -9.52
N PHE A 125 -0.68 29.22 -10.54
CA PHE A 125 -0.79 29.67 -11.93
C PHE A 125 -1.94 28.91 -12.60
#